data_AF-A0A442GQR2-F1
#
_entry.id   AF-A0A442GQR2-F1
#
_cell.length_a   1.000
_cell.length_b   1.000
_cell.length_c   1.000
_cell.angle_alpha   90.00
_cell.angle_beta   90.00
_cell.angle_gamma   90.00
#
_symmetry.space_group_name_H-M   'P 1'
#
loop_
_entity.id
_entity.type
_entity.pdbx_description
1 polymer ?
#
loop_
_entity_poly.entity_id
_entity_poly.type
_entity_poly.pdbx_seq_one_letter_code
_entity_poly.pdbx_strand_id
1 'polypeptide(L)'
;MKRKKRNPEKFDPVELFTAIGRDRGYTITADSDVDDFVERVGRSLKSSQTNPTLLHGKRTEALFAHVAGALGRCRLIKQEDSGSVFIDGQDIEIPDYRLILNDGSIYLVEVKNFHSYDFRTEFTLRRDYLEKLAAYAALNGVPFRVALYFSNPNVWVLLPKEAFTLRGGKYRIDFVQALARNDMALLGDRTIATLPDLRIEFWGDPTECSAPGPDGTAPFTIRRIRVFCQDQEITDDPGKNIAFYLTRLGRWEEKEDAAVIEEGKLVGLRFIFGPREPAEDQEFQIVGTLSAMVSRAYQEMTMRESDVVSIDVKHDPDIFSLSIPEGYRGSLPLWQFILQPNYDLQAGM
;
A
#
# COMPACT_ATOMS: atom_id res chain seq x y z
N MET A 1 -13.18 -4.79 -2.24
CA MET A 1 -12.66 -6.16 -2.31
C MET A 1 -12.53 -6.77 -0.92
N LYS A 2 -13.11 -7.96 -0.73
CA LYS A 2 -13.04 -8.73 0.52
C LYS A 2 -12.24 -10.02 0.33
N ARG A 3 -11.45 -10.43 1.32
CA ARG A 3 -10.71 -11.68 1.31
C ARG A 3 -11.66 -12.86 1.49
N LYS A 4 -11.51 -13.89 0.67
CA LYS A 4 -12.24 -15.15 0.85
C LYS A 4 -11.69 -15.88 2.08
N LYS A 5 -12.54 -16.15 3.07
CA LYS A 5 -12.15 -16.89 4.28
C LYS A 5 -11.76 -18.33 3.91
N ARG A 6 -10.56 -18.75 4.33
CA ARG A 6 -10.11 -20.14 4.38
C ARG A 6 -10.13 -20.61 5.84
N ASN A 7 -10.06 -21.93 6.05
CA ASN A 7 -9.79 -22.51 7.36
C ASN A 7 -8.33 -23.01 7.37
N PRO A 8 -7.36 -22.12 7.61
CA PRO A 8 -5.94 -22.48 7.52
C PRO A 8 -5.60 -23.60 8.50
N GLU A 9 -6.09 -23.54 9.74
CA GLU A 9 -5.83 -24.56 10.77
C GLU A 9 -6.25 -25.98 10.36
N LYS A 10 -7.26 -26.11 9.50
CA LYS A 10 -7.74 -27.42 9.04
C LYS A 10 -6.91 -28.01 7.89
N PHE A 11 -6.39 -27.18 6.99
CA PHE A 11 -5.82 -27.65 5.72
C PHE A 11 -4.33 -27.32 5.59
N ASP A 12 -3.92 -26.12 5.99
CA ASP A 12 -2.56 -25.62 5.76
C ASP A 12 -1.51 -26.41 6.58
N PRO A 13 -1.75 -26.89 7.83
CA PRO A 13 -0.81 -27.77 8.51
C PRO A 13 -0.54 -29.08 7.75
N VAL A 14 -1.57 -29.66 7.14
CA VAL A 14 -1.43 -30.91 6.36
C VAL A 14 -0.69 -30.66 5.06
N GLU A 15 -0.98 -29.55 4.36
CA GLU A 15 -0.25 -29.14 3.15
C GLU A 15 1.22 -28.86 3.46
N LEU A 16 1.52 -28.13 4.54
CA LEU A 16 2.88 -27.83 4.96
C LEU A 16 3.64 -29.08 5.40
N PHE A 17 3.01 -29.97 6.17
CA PHE A 17 3.57 -31.27 6.54
C PHE A 17 3.91 -32.09 5.29
N THR A 18 3.01 -32.15 4.32
CA THR A 18 3.23 -32.88 3.07
C THR A 18 4.38 -32.30 2.25
N ALA A 19 4.47 -30.96 2.17
CA ALA A 19 5.52 -30.28 1.43
C ALA A 19 6.91 -30.52 2.06
N ILE A 20 7.05 -30.37 3.38
CA ILE A 20 8.32 -30.58 4.09
C ILE A 20 8.67 -32.07 4.20
N GLY A 21 7.66 -32.91 4.41
CA GLY A 21 7.80 -34.34 4.62
C GLY A 21 8.20 -35.11 3.37
N ARG A 22 7.83 -34.62 2.17
CA ARG A 22 8.16 -35.26 0.89
C ARG A 22 9.66 -35.50 0.73
N ASP A 23 10.47 -34.48 0.99
CA ASP A 23 11.93 -34.56 0.81
C ASP A 23 12.61 -35.42 1.89
N ARG A 24 11.87 -35.77 2.94
CA ARG A 24 12.38 -36.43 4.16
C ARG A 24 11.80 -37.81 4.39
N GLY A 25 10.82 -38.22 3.57
CA GLY A 25 10.11 -39.49 3.73
C GLY A 25 9.21 -39.57 4.96
N TYR A 26 8.70 -38.44 5.47
CA TYR A 26 7.80 -38.45 6.63
C TYR A 26 6.48 -39.15 6.33
N THR A 27 5.93 -39.81 7.34
CA THR A 27 4.60 -40.42 7.31
C THR A 27 3.68 -39.76 8.34
N ILE A 28 2.48 -39.36 7.91
CA ILE A 28 1.52 -38.65 8.79
C ILE A 28 1.04 -39.46 9.99
N THR A 29 1.20 -40.80 9.94
CA THR A 29 0.80 -41.72 11.02
C THR A 29 1.92 -42.00 12.02
N ALA A 30 3.13 -41.49 11.79
CA ALA A 30 4.27 -41.69 12.67
C ALA A 30 4.45 -40.47 13.59
N ASP A 31 4.20 -40.65 14.88
CA ASP A 31 4.30 -39.56 15.87
C ASP A 31 5.69 -38.92 15.89
N SER A 32 6.76 -39.69 15.70
CA SER A 32 8.13 -39.18 15.62
C SER A 32 8.36 -38.21 14.46
N ASP A 33 7.68 -38.43 13.32
CA ASP A 33 7.81 -37.57 12.14
C ASP A 33 7.03 -36.27 12.33
N VAL A 34 5.88 -36.35 13.01
CA VAL A 34 5.08 -35.19 13.41
C VAL A 34 5.87 -34.31 14.38
N ASP A 35 6.51 -34.91 15.39
CA ASP A 35 7.31 -34.19 16.37
C ASP A 35 8.52 -33.48 15.74
N ASP A 36 9.28 -34.17 14.88
CA ASP A 36 10.43 -33.59 14.16
C ASP A 36 9.97 -32.47 13.20
N PHE A 37 8.80 -32.61 12.55
CA PHE A 37 8.19 -31.54 11.76
C PHE A 37 7.89 -30.29 12.60
N VAL A 38 7.20 -30.44 13.74
CA VAL A 38 6.85 -29.33 14.62
C VAL A 38 8.10 -28.60 15.11
N GLU A 39 9.12 -29.35 15.53
CA GLU A 39 10.37 -28.78 16.01
C GLU A 39 11.08 -27.95 14.93
N ARG A 40 11.10 -28.46 13.69
CA ARG A 40 11.74 -27.80 12.55
C ARG A 40 11.00 -26.55 12.10
N VAL A 41 9.69 -26.63 11.96
CA VAL A 41 8.86 -25.46 11.63
C VAL A 41 9.03 -24.40 12.71
N GLY A 42 9.03 -24.80 13.99
CA GLY A 42 9.31 -23.92 15.11
C GLY A 42 10.69 -23.24 15.01
N ARG A 43 11.75 -23.99 14.68
CA ARG A 43 13.10 -23.43 14.46
C ARG A 43 13.15 -22.48 13.26
N SER A 44 12.56 -22.86 12.14
CA SER A 44 12.54 -22.05 10.90
C SER A 44 11.76 -20.75 11.07
N LEU A 45 10.64 -20.79 11.80
CA LEU A 45 9.86 -19.60 12.13
C LEU A 45 10.68 -18.63 13.01
N LYS A 46 11.33 -19.15 14.07
CA LYS A 46 12.21 -18.36 14.93
C LYS A 46 13.39 -17.75 14.16
N SER A 47 14.01 -18.48 13.23
CA SER A 47 15.09 -17.91 12.40
C SER A 47 14.59 -16.86 11.41
N SER A 48 13.35 -16.99 10.93
CA SER A 48 12.77 -16.01 10.00
C SER A 48 12.42 -14.69 10.70
N GLN A 49 12.04 -14.74 11.98
CA GLN A 49 11.79 -13.56 12.81
C GLN A 49 13.02 -12.64 12.93
N THR A 50 14.22 -13.20 12.83
CA THR A 50 15.48 -12.44 12.92
C THR A 50 16.09 -12.11 11.55
N ASN A 51 15.34 -12.30 10.45
CA ASN A 51 15.75 -11.93 9.10
C ASN A 51 14.92 -10.75 8.57
N PRO A 52 15.33 -9.49 8.83
CA PRO A 52 14.59 -8.30 8.40
C PRO A 52 14.35 -8.28 6.89
N THR A 53 15.33 -8.70 6.09
CA THR A 53 15.23 -8.66 4.62
C THR A 53 14.08 -9.52 4.12
N LEU A 54 13.96 -10.75 4.63
CA LEU A 54 12.88 -11.67 4.27
C LEU A 54 11.52 -11.12 4.72
N LEU A 55 11.43 -10.61 5.96
CA LEU A 55 10.18 -10.07 6.51
C LEU A 55 9.72 -8.82 5.76
N HIS A 56 10.62 -7.90 5.45
CA HIS A 56 10.30 -6.72 4.65
C HIS A 56 9.87 -7.08 3.22
N GLY A 57 10.50 -8.08 2.61
CA GLY A 57 10.09 -8.62 1.31
C GLY A 57 8.66 -9.15 1.33
N LYS A 58 8.38 -10.13 2.20
CA LYS A 58 7.05 -10.74 2.33
C LYS A 58 5.96 -9.75 2.73
N ARG A 59 6.29 -8.76 3.58
CA ARG A 59 5.38 -7.67 3.92
C ARG A 59 5.08 -6.76 2.73
N THR A 60 6.06 -6.49 1.87
CA THR A 60 5.87 -5.67 0.67
C THR A 60 5.01 -6.39 -0.37
N GLU A 61 5.22 -7.70 -0.54
CA GLU A 61 4.35 -8.55 -1.36
C GLU A 61 2.90 -8.48 -0.87
N ALA A 62 2.66 -8.71 0.43
CA ALA A 62 1.33 -8.60 1.02
C ALA A 62 0.72 -7.20 0.87
N LEU A 63 1.52 -6.15 1.10
CA LEU A 63 1.09 -4.76 0.92
C LEU A 63 0.59 -4.49 -0.51
N PHE A 64 1.27 -5.02 -1.53
CA PHE A 64 0.84 -4.83 -2.91
C PHE A 64 -0.59 -5.32 -3.16
N ALA A 65 -0.96 -6.48 -2.62
CA ALA A 65 -2.33 -7.00 -2.77
C ALA A 65 -3.39 -6.05 -2.15
N HIS A 66 -3.06 -5.42 -1.01
CA HIS A 66 -3.93 -4.41 -0.39
C HIS A 66 -3.99 -3.12 -1.21
N VAL A 67 -2.85 -2.65 -1.72
CA VAL A 67 -2.80 -1.48 -2.63
C VAL A 67 -3.66 -1.75 -3.87
N ALA A 68 -3.38 -2.82 -4.61
CA ALA A 68 -4.12 -3.16 -5.83
C ALA A 68 -5.61 -3.37 -5.57
N GLY A 69 -6.00 -3.91 -4.41
CA GLY A 69 -7.40 -4.08 -4.01
C GLY A 69 -8.09 -2.76 -3.65
N ALA A 70 -7.41 -1.89 -2.90
CA ALA A 70 -7.94 -0.63 -2.39
C ALA A 70 -8.08 0.45 -3.48
N LEU A 71 -7.29 0.39 -4.56
CA LEU A 71 -7.39 1.30 -5.70
C LEU A 71 -8.66 1.09 -6.56
N GLY A 72 -9.37 -0.02 -6.36
CA GLY A 72 -10.76 -0.19 -6.81
C GLY A 72 -10.96 -0.67 -8.26
N ARG A 73 -9.88 -0.89 -9.05
CA ARG A 73 -10.00 -1.47 -10.41
C ARG A 73 -9.85 -2.99 -10.47
N CYS A 74 -9.42 -3.64 -9.39
CA CYS A 74 -9.31 -5.10 -9.34
C CYS A 74 -10.65 -5.76 -9.00
N ARG A 75 -11.02 -6.79 -9.77
CA ARG A 75 -12.12 -7.72 -9.47
C ARG A 75 -11.64 -8.97 -8.73
N LEU A 76 -10.43 -9.44 -9.05
CA LEU A 76 -9.78 -10.58 -8.39
C LEU A 76 -8.30 -10.28 -8.17
N ILE A 77 -7.80 -10.65 -6.99
CA ILE A 77 -6.38 -10.74 -6.68
C ILE A 77 -6.15 -12.13 -6.12
N LYS A 78 -5.28 -12.90 -6.78
CA LYS A 78 -4.89 -14.25 -6.36
C LYS A 78 -3.37 -14.30 -6.23
N GLN A 79 -2.88 -14.84 -5.13
CA GLN A 79 -1.47 -15.21 -5.02
C GLN A 79 -1.17 -16.37 -5.98
N GLU A 80 -0.30 -16.15 -6.95
CA GLU A 80 -0.07 -17.07 -8.06
C GLU A 80 1.03 -18.09 -7.75
N ASP A 81 2.05 -17.69 -7.01
CA ASP A 81 3.17 -18.54 -6.54
C ASP A 81 2.78 -19.53 -5.41
N SER A 82 1.52 -19.52 -4.97
CA SER A 82 1.04 -20.42 -3.91
C SER A 82 0.46 -21.73 -4.47
N GLY A 83 0.87 -22.85 -3.86
CA GLY A 83 0.35 -24.19 -4.16
C GLY A 83 1.34 -25.07 -4.94
N SER A 84 0.89 -26.25 -5.34
CA SER A 84 1.69 -27.16 -6.16
C SER A 84 1.54 -26.84 -7.63
N VAL A 85 2.66 -26.75 -8.35
CA VAL A 85 2.70 -26.58 -9.80
C VAL A 85 3.49 -27.73 -10.41
N PHE A 86 2.93 -28.32 -11.46
CA PHE A 86 3.56 -29.39 -12.24
C PHE A 86 3.86 -28.85 -13.62
N ILE A 87 5.12 -28.94 -14.02
CA ILE A 87 5.63 -28.43 -15.29
C ILE A 87 6.36 -29.54 -16.02
N ASP A 88 6.21 -29.57 -17.36
CA ASP A 88 6.93 -30.50 -18.22
C ASP A 88 8.19 -29.81 -18.77
N GLY A 89 9.31 -29.97 -18.06
CA GLY A 89 10.66 -29.64 -18.51
C GLY A 89 10.99 -28.17 -18.78
N GLN A 90 10.02 -27.25 -18.74
CA GLN A 90 10.27 -25.83 -18.96
C GLN A 90 10.79 -25.15 -17.69
N ASP A 91 11.95 -24.51 -17.79
CA ASP A 91 12.51 -23.68 -16.73
C ASP A 91 11.75 -22.34 -16.69
N ILE A 92 10.82 -22.21 -15.75
CA ILE A 92 9.95 -21.04 -15.57
C ILE A 92 9.89 -20.64 -14.10
N GLU A 93 9.52 -19.39 -13.86
CA GLU A 93 9.31 -18.83 -12.52
C GLU A 93 7.88 -18.31 -12.46
N ILE A 94 7.21 -18.52 -11.33
CA ILE A 94 5.81 -18.13 -11.15
C ILE A 94 5.78 -16.75 -10.49
N PRO A 95 5.09 -15.76 -11.08
CA PRO A 95 4.94 -14.44 -10.47
C PRO A 95 4.16 -14.47 -9.15
N ASP A 96 4.34 -13.47 -8.29
CA ASP A 96 3.65 -13.39 -6.99
C ASP A 96 2.11 -13.35 -7.11
N TYR A 97 1.56 -12.59 -8.07
CA TYR A 97 0.11 -12.35 -8.15
C TYR A 97 -0.48 -12.48 -9.56
N ARG A 98 -1.73 -12.95 -9.62
CA ARG A 98 -2.65 -12.81 -10.75
C ARG A 98 -3.73 -11.79 -10.39
N LEU A 99 -3.87 -10.78 -11.24
CA LEU A 99 -4.90 -9.74 -11.15
C LEU A 99 -5.92 -9.94 -12.28
N ILE A 100 -7.21 -9.80 -11.96
CA ILE A 100 -8.27 -9.62 -12.96
C ILE A 100 -8.92 -8.27 -12.69
N LEU A 101 -8.90 -7.37 -13.67
CA LEU A 101 -9.46 -6.03 -13.55
C LEU A 101 -10.97 -6.01 -13.87
N ASN A 102 -11.62 -4.88 -13.56
CA ASN A 102 -13.05 -4.69 -13.78
C ASN A 102 -13.47 -4.76 -15.26
N ASP A 103 -12.56 -4.42 -16.18
CA ASP A 103 -12.74 -4.52 -17.62
C ASP A 103 -12.48 -5.92 -18.19
N GLY A 104 -12.07 -6.88 -17.34
CA GLY A 104 -11.75 -8.26 -17.73
C GLY A 104 -10.31 -8.49 -18.14
N SER A 105 -9.46 -7.44 -18.21
CA SER A 105 -8.03 -7.62 -18.44
C SER A 105 -7.37 -8.40 -17.30
N ILE A 106 -6.36 -9.20 -17.64
CA ILE A 106 -5.65 -10.08 -16.71
C ILE A 106 -4.17 -9.72 -16.74
N TYR A 107 -3.55 -9.64 -15.57
CA TYR A 107 -2.11 -9.40 -15.44
C TYR A 107 -1.50 -10.39 -14.46
N LEU A 108 -0.30 -10.86 -14.79
CA LEU A 108 0.58 -11.51 -13.83
C LEU A 108 1.62 -10.50 -13.34
N VAL A 109 1.81 -10.44 -12.03
CA VAL A 109 2.59 -9.39 -11.38
C VAL A 109 3.61 -9.99 -10.46
N GLU A 110 4.88 -9.64 -10.69
CA GLU A 110 5.97 -9.85 -9.74
C GLU A 110 6.16 -8.62 -8.87
N VAL A 111 6.26 -8.78 -7.56
CA VAL A 111 6.43 -7.69 -6.59
C VAL A 111 7.89 -7.60 -6.14
N LYS A 112 8.42 -6.38 -6.12
CA LYS A 112 9.77 -6.09 -5.65
C LYS A 112 9.79 -4.85 -4.78
N ASN A 113 10.54 -4.93 -3.69
CA ASN A 113 10.88 -3.77 -2.87
C ASN A 113 12.25 -3.25 -3.27
N PHE A 114 12.39 -1.93 -3.36
CA PHE A 114 13.67 -1.27 -3.56
C PHE A 114 13.80 -0.08 -2.62
N HIS A 115 14.84 -0.10 -1.80
CA HIS A 115 15.18 0.97 -0.89
C HIS A 115 16.43 1.68 -1.41
N SER A 116 16.31 2.95 -1.78
CA SER A 116 17.41 3.80 -2.19
C SER A 116 17.17 5.24 -1.73
N TYR A 117 18.23 5.91 -1.31
CA TYR A 117 18.25 7.34 -1.02
C TYR A 117 18.58 8.18 -2.25
N ASP A 118 19.18 7.57 -3.28
CA ASP A 118 19.53 8.23 -4.53
C ASP A 118 18.61 7.72 -5.66
N PHE A 119 17.88 8.65 -6.28
CA PHE A 119 16.98 8.38 -7.39
C PHE A 119 17.70 7.94 -8.68
N ARG A 120 19.02 8.10 -8.76
CA ARG A 120 19.85 7.60 -9.87
C ARG A 120 20.30 6.15 -9.68
N THR A 121 20.18 5.61 -8.47
CA THR A 121 20.55 4.22 -8.23
C THR A 121 19.56 3.31 -8.95
N GLU A 122 20.08 2.48 -9.85
CA GLU A 122 19.27 1.55 -10.64
C GLU A 122 18.81 0.36 -9.79
N PHE A 123 17.51 0.06 -9.85
CA PHE A 123 17.02 -1.26 -9.50
C PHE A 123 17.43 -2.26 -10.58
N THR A 124 17.83 -3.48 -10.20
CA THR A 124 18.30 -4.49 -11.15
C THR A 124 17.69 -5.87 -10.93
N LEU A 125 17.38 -6.56 -12.03
CA LEU A 125 16.96 -7.96 -12.06
C LEU A 125 17.86 -8.76 -12.99
N ARG A 126 18.18 -10.01 -12.62
CA ARG A 126 18.90 -10.93 -13.51
C ARG A 126 18.05 -11.20 -14.75
N ARG A 127 18.70 -11.22 -15.92
CA ARG A 127 18.04 -11.51 -17.20
C ARG A 127 17.27 -12.82 -17.15
N ASP A 128 17.95 -13.89 -16.74
CA ASP A 128 17.38 -15.25 -16.63
C ASP A 128 16.08 -15.27 -15.83
N TYR A 129 16.11 -14.68 -14.64
CA TYR A 129 14.94 -14.60 -13.76
C TYR A 129 13.75 -13.88 -14.39
N LEU A 130 13.96 -12.70 -14.99
CA LEU A 130 12.86 -11.95 -15.62
C LEU A 130 12.33 -12.65 -16.87
N GLU A 131 13.20 -13.36 -17.61
CA GLU A 131 12.81 -14.14 -18.78
C GLU A 131 11.96 -15.35 -18.40
N LYS A 132 12.26 -16.03 -17.28
CA LYS A 132 11.46 -17.14 -16.76
C LYS A 132 10.06 -16.71 -16.31
N LEU A 133 9.95 -15.56 -15.64
CA LEU A 133 8.65 -14.98 -15.27
C LEU A 133 7.83 -14.62 -16.51
N ALA A 134 8.47 -14.01 -17.51
CA ALA A 134 7.82 -13.68 -18.77
C ALA A 134 7.39 -14.94 -19.55
N ALA A 135 8.17 -16.02 -19.50
CA ALA A 135 7.83 -17.30 -20.10
C ALA A 135 6.57 -17.91 -19.45
N TYR A 136 6.47 -17.89 -18.12
CA TYR A 136 5.25 -18.33 -17.42
C TYR A 136 4.02 -17.51 -17.84
N ALA A 137 4.17 -16.20 -18.00
CA ALA A 137 3.06 -15.36 -18.46
C ALA A 137 2.66 -15.64 -19.92
N ALA A 138 3.64 -15.90 -20.79
CA ALA A 138 3.39 -16.31 -22.16
C ALA A 138 2.63 -17.64 -22.24
N LEU A 139 2.97 -18.63 -21.38
CA LEU A 139 2.21 -19.89 -21.27
C LEU A 139 0.73 -19.66 -20.90
N ASN A 140 0.47 -18.65 -20.09
CA ASN A 140 -0.89 -18.29 -19.67
C ASN A 140 -1.61 -17.39 -20.67
N GLY A 141 -0.92 -16.89 -21.71
CA GLY A 141 -1.48 -15.96 -22.68
C GLY A 141 -1.86 -14.60 -22.08
N VAL A 142 -1.18 -14.15 -21.01
CA VAL A 142 -1.49 -12.89 -20.31
C VAL A 142 -0.25 -12.01 -20.15
N PRO A 143 -0.40 -10.67 -20.12
CA PRO A 143 0.72 -9.75 -19.86
C PRO A 143 1.39 -9.95 -18.50
N PHE A 144 2.71 -9.82 -18.49
CA PHE A 144 3.55 -9.80 -17.28
C PHE A 144 3.95 -8.38 -16.90
N ARG A 145 3.88 -8.06 -15.60
CA ARG A 145 4.28 -6.77 -15.01
C ARG A 145 5.17 -6.97 -13.79
N VAL A 146 6.01 -5.98 -13.51
CA VAL A 146 6.74 -5.84 -12.25
C VAL A 146 6.13 -4.68 -11.45
N ALA A 147 5.60 -4.97 -10.27
CA ALA A 147 5.23 -3.97 -9.27
C ALA A 147 6.44 -3.66 -8.40
N LEU A 148 7.05 -2.49 -8.62
CA LEU A 148 8.24 -2.05 -7.89
C LEU A 148 7.85 -0.99 -6.87
N TYR A 149 8.11 -1.26 -5.60
CA TYR A 149 7.91 -0.32 -4.50
C TYR A 149 9.22 0.37 -4.16
N PHE A 150 9.30 1.66 -4.44
CA PHE A 150 10.35 2.52 -3.93
C PHE A 150 10.01 2.92 -2.49
N SER A 151 10.51 2.15 -1.54
CA SER A 151 10.08 2.24 -0.13
C SER A 151 10.44 3.57 0.56
N ASN A 152 11.58 4.17 0.21
CA ASN A 152 12.00 5.45 0.78
C ASN A 152 11.04 6.60 0.39
N PRO A 153 10.76 6.87 -0.91
CA PRO A 153 9.77 7.88 -1.30
C PRO A 153 8.30 7.43 -1.14
N ASN A 154 8.03 6.19 -0.71
CA ASN A 154 6.69 5.59 -0.66
C ASN A 154 5.95 5.65 -2.00
N VAL A 155 6.61 5.19 -3.07
CA VAL A 155 6.06 5.23 -4.44
C VAL A 155 5.96 3.83 -5.01
N TRP A 156 4.78 3.50 -5.54
CA TRP A 156 4.57 2.30 -6.35
C TRP A 156 4.65 2.62 -7.83
N VAL A 157 5.32 1.76 -8.58
CA VAL A 157 5.23 1.72 -10.03
C VAL A 157 4.84 0.32 -10.52
N LEU A 158 4.11 0.26 -11.62
CA LEU A 158 3.76 -0.97 -12.31
C LEU A 158 4.35 -0.92 -13.71
N LEU A 159 5.28 -1.82 -14.01
CA LEU A 159 6.11 -1.73 -15.20
C LEU A 159 5.96 -2.97 -16.07
N PRO A 160 5.75 -2.84 -17.39
CA PRO A 160 5.96 -3.95 -18.30
C PRO A 160 7.46 -4.28 -18.41
N LYS A 161 7.80 -5.47 -18.92
CA LYS A 161 9.20 -5.89 -19.11
C LYS A 161 9.98 -4.90 -19.99
N GLU A 162 9.31 -4.35 -20.98
CA GLU A 162 9.85 -3.41 -21.98
C GLU A 162 10.25 -2.07 -21.36
N ALA A 163 9.78 -1.75 -20.14
CA ALA A 163 10.20 -0.55 -19.43
C ALA A 163 11.64 -0.63 -18.93
N PHE A 164 12.26 -1.81 -18.89
CA PHE A 164 13.62 -2.01 -18.37
C PHE A 164 14.67 -2.03 -19.49
N THR A 165 15.84 -1.46 -19.21
CA THR A 165 16.98 -1.51 -20.11
C THR A 165 17.86 -2.72 -19.80
N LEU A 166 18.17 -3.54 -20.81
CA LEU A 166 19.08 -4.69 -20.67
C LEU A 166 20.55 -4.23 -20.81
N ARG A 167 21.34 -4.36 -19.73
CA ARG A 167 22.78 -4.05 -19.73
C ARG A 167 23.56 -5.00 -18.83
N GLY A 168 24.56 -5.67 -19.40
CA GLY A 168 25.44 -6.60 -18.68
C GLY A 168 24.69 -7.79 -18.08
N GLY A 169 23.75 -8.38 -18.82
CA GLY A 169 22.96 -9.53 -18.38
C GLY A 169 21.93 -9.23 -17.28
N LYS A 170 21.63 -7.95 -17.03
CA LYS A 170 20.62 -7.50 -16.07
C LYS A 170 19.67 -6.50 -16.70
N TYR A 171 18.39 -6.64 -16.39
CA TYR A 171 17.38 -5.61 -16.61
C TYR A 171 17.51 -4.54 -15.53
N ARG A 172 17.42 -3.27 -15.92
CA ARG A 172 17.71 -2.12 -15.06
C ARG A 172 16.72 -0.99 -15.28
N ILE A 173 16.41 -0.26 -14.22
CA ILE A 173 15.62 0.96 -14.28
C ILE A 173 15.93 1.85 -13.06
N ASP A 174 16.03 3.16 -13.26
CA ASP A 174 16.13 4.14 -12.17
C ASP A 174 14.74 4.67 -11.78
N PHE A 175 14.68 5.50 -10.74
CA PHE A 175 13.41 6.02 -10.22
C PHE A 175 12.68 6.92 -11.24
N VAL A 176 13.40 7.76 -11.97
CA VAL A 176 12.81 8.74 -12.91
C VAL A 176 12.19 8.01 -14.10
N GLN A 177 12.93 7.07 -14.68
CA GLN A 177 12.46 6.22 -15.77
C GLN A 177 11.30 5.33 -15.33
N ALA A 178 11.36 4.78 -14.12
CA ALA A 178 10.28 3.98 -13.55
C ALA A 178 9.00 4.80 -13.37
N LEU A 179 9.10 6.01 -12.85
CA LEU A 179 7.93 6.88 -12.67
C LEU A 179 7.34 7.29 -14.03
N ALA A 180 8.18 7.62 -15.01
CA ALA A 180 7.72 7.99 -16.34
C ALA A 180 6.97 6.86 -17.06
N ARG A 181 7.38 5.60 -16.86
CA ARG A 181 6.84 4.41 -17.54
C ARG A 181 5.79 3.67 -16.71
N ASN A 182 5.24 4.34 -15.69
CA ASN A 182 4.39 3.75 -14.67
C ASN A 182 2.93 3.55 -15.12
N ASP A 183 2.45 2.31 -15.02
CA ASP A 183 1.08 1.90 -15.34
C ASP A 183 0.17 1.70 -14.11
N MET A 184 0.52 2.23 -12.93
CA MET A 184 -0.34 2.11 -11.73
C MET A 184 -1.75 2.68 -11.92
N ALA A 185 -1.95 3.57 -12.90
CA ALA A 185 -3.27 4.04 -13.31
C ALA A 185 -4.20 2.90 -13.77
N LEU A 186 -3.67 1.79 -14.32
CA LEU A 186 -4.44 0.59 -14.65
C LEU A 186 -5.17 0.02 -13.42
N LEU A 187 -4.53 0.10 -12.25
CA LEU A 187 -5.09 -0.38 -10.98
C LEU A 187 -6.02 0.64 -10.32
N GLY A 188 -6.07 1.88 -10.83
CA GLY A 188 -6.87 2.98 -10.30
C GLY A 188 -6.07 4.01 -9.50
N ASP A 189 -4.75 3.95 -9.54
CA ASP A 189 -3.93 4.94 -8.84
C ASP A 189 -4.10 6.34 -9.44
N ARG A 190 -4.14 7.34 -8.56
CA ARG A 190 -4.37 8.74 -8.89
C ARG A 190 -3.55 9.60 -7.95
N THR A 191 -3.00 10.69 -8.46
CA THR A 191 -2.47 11.77 -7.62
C THR A 191 -3.62 12.69 -7.22
N ILE A 192 -3.77 12.90 -5.92
CA ILE A 192 -4.82 13.72 -5.35
C ILE A 192 -4.25 15.07 -4.93
N ALA A 193 -4.95 16.13 -5.28
CA ALA A 193 -4.68 17.49 -4.84
C ALA A 193 -5.97 18.21 -4.42
N THR A 194 -5.83 19.17 -3.52
CA THR A 194 -6.92 20.02 -3.02
C THR A 194 -6.36 21.40 -2.71
N LEU A 195 -7.24 22.37 -2.43
CA LEU A 195 -6.82 23.67 -1.93
C LEU A 195 -6.27 23.55 -0.50
N PRO A 196 -5.11 24.17 -0.19
CA PRO A 196 -4.61 24.28 1.18
C PRO A 196 -5.32 25.44 1.90
N ASP A 197 -5.54 25.39 3.21
CA ASP A 197 -5.27 24.28 4.13
C ASP A 197 -6.54 23.44 4.39
N LEU A 198 -6.37 22.19 4.84
CA LEU A 198 -7.48 21.38 5.36
C LEU A 198 -7.52 21.55 6.89
N ARG A 199 -8.69 21.87 7.43
CA ARG A 199 -8.88 22.07 8.88
C ARG A 199 -9.94 21.14 9.42
N ILE A 200 -9.62 20.45 10.51
CA ILE A 200 -10.56 19.63 11.28
C ILE A 200 -10.76 20.29 12.63
N GLU A 201 -12.02 20.53 12.99
CA GLU A 201 -12.38 21.08 14.29
C GLU A 201 -13.31 20.12 15.04
N PHE A 202 -12.93 19.81 16.27
CA PHE A 202 -13.75 19.08 17.22
C PHE A 202 -14.33 20.09 18.21
N TRP A 203 -15.64 20.08 18.38
CA TRP A 203 -16.36 21.01 19.24
C TRP A 203 -17.14 20.27 20.31
N GLY A 204 -17.04 20.74 21.55
CA GLY A 204 -17.86 20.29 22.67
C GLY A 204 -19.14 21.10 22.81
N ASP A 205 -19.93 20.77 23.83
CA ASP A 205 -21.02 21.64 24.28
C ASP A 205 -20.45 22.64 25.30
N PRO A 206 -20.53 23.96 25.08
CA PRO A 206 -20.02 24.97 26.01
C PRO A 206 -20.54 24.84 27.45
N THR A 207 -21.70 24.23 27.65
CA THR A 207 -22.29 23.97 28.97
C THR A 207 -21.63 22.79 29.70
N GLU A 208 -21.03 21.85 28.97
CA GLU A 208 -20.31 20.68 29.50
C GLU A 208 -18.79 20.93 29.58
N CYS A 209 -18.29 21.93 28.85
CA CYS A 209 -16.88 22.29 28.81
C CYS A 209 -16.37 22.87 30.13
N SER A 210 -15.12 22.52 30.45
CA SER A 210 -14.45 22.91 31.69
C SER A 210 -13.17 23.69 31.38
N ALA A 211 -12.74 24.50 32.36
CA ALA A 211 -11.43 25.15 32.29
C ALA A 211 -10.32 24.10 32.43
N PRO A 212 -9.19 24.25 31.71
CA PRO A 212 -8.00 23.44 31.95
C PRO A 212 -7.54 23.54 33.41
N GLY A 213 -7.21 22.39 34.00
CA GLY A 213 -6.63 22.30 35.32
C GLY A 213 -5.17 22.81 35.36
N PRO A 214 -4.54 22.80 36.55
CA PRO A 214 -3.16 23.26 36.71
C PRO A 214 -2.12 22.47 35.90
N ASP A 215 -2.43 21.24 35.49
CA ASP A 215 -1.60 20.38 34.65
C ASP A 215 -1.87 20.56 33.14
N GLY A 216 -2.76 21.50 32.78
CA GLY A 216 -3.15 21.77 31.39
C GLY A 216 -4.21 20.82 30.83
N THR A 217 -4.77 19.91 31.64
CA THR A 217 -5.77 18.94 31.18
C THR A 217 -7.20 19.42 31.44
N ALA A 218 -8.14 19.09 30.56
CA ALA A 218 -9.57 19.32 30.75
C ALA A 218 -10.39 18.14 30.23
N PRO A 219 -11.50 17.76 30.90
CA PRO A 219 -12.46 16.85 30.29
C PRO A 219 -13.09 17.49 29.06
N PHE A 220 -13.08 16.76 27.95
CA PHE A 220 -13.62 17.23 26.68
C PHE A 220 -14.43 16.12 26.02
N THR A 221 -15.72 16.39 25.75
CA THR A 221 -16.60 15.47 25.03
C THR A 221 -16.92 16.06 23.66
N ILE A 222 -16.56 15.35 22.61
CA ILE A 222 -16.82 15.77 21.23
C ILE A 222 -18.32 15.66 20.95
N ARG A 223 -18.96 16.78 20.62
CA ARG A 223 -20.38 16.84 20.22
C ARG A 223 -20.55 17.10 18.73
N ARG A 224 -19.59 17.78 18.10
CA ARG A 224 -19.62 18.09 16.67
C ARG A 224 -18.22 18.03 16.08
N ILE A 225 -18.13 17.55 14.85
CA ILE A 225 -16.93 17.61 14.01
C ILE A 225 -17.25 18.50 12.81
N ARG A 226 -16.39 19.48 12.54
CA ARG A 226 -16.46 20.33 11.34
C ARG A 226 -15.18 20.15 10.55
N VAL A 227 -15.31 20.08 9.24
CA VAL A 227 -14.16 19.96 8.34
C VAL A 227 -14.23 21.10 7.35
N PHE A 228 -13.10 21.75 7.11
CA PHE A 228 -12.99 22.89 6.22
C PHE A 228 -11.89 22.65 5.19
N CYS A 229 -12.10 23.20 4.00
CA CYS A 229 -11.06 23.41 3.00
C CYS A 229 -10.97 24.93 2.80
N GLN A 230 -9.81 25.51 3.12
CA GLN A 230 -9.70 26.96 3.34
C GLN A 230 -10.74 27.44 4.38
N ASP A 231 -11.47 28.49 4.05
CA ASP A 231 -12.53 29.07 4.90
C ASP A 231 -13.90 28.45 4.66
N GLN A 232 -14.02 27.49 3.74
CA GLN A 232 -15.30 26.87 3.39
C GLN A 232 -15.52 25.56 4.18
N GLU A 233 -16.64 25.48 4.90
CA GLU A 233 -17.05 24.23 5.56
C GLU A 233 -17.46 23.20 4.51
N ILE A 234 -16.87 22.01 4.61
CA ILE A 234 -17.22 20.84 3.82
C ILE A 234 -18.46 20.22 4.46
N THR A 235 -19.61 20.31 3.78
CA THR A 235 -20.90 19.92 4.35
C THR A 235 -21.36 18.54 3.93
N ASP A 236 -20.95 18.06 2.75
CA ASP A 236 -21.33 16.75 2.24
C ASP A 236 -20.47 15.61 2.82
N ASP A 237 -21.10 14.47 3.08
CA ASP A 237 -20.44 13.32 3.72
C ASP A 237 -19.29 12.73 2.88
N PRO A 238 -19.39 12.59 1.54
CA PRO A 238 -18.26 12.16 0.72
C PRO A 238 -17.06 13.09 0.87
N GLY A 239 -17.25 14.40 0.79
CA GLY A 239 -16.21 15.41 0.95
C GLY A 239 -15.55 15.35 2.33
N LYS A 240 -16.33 15.20 3.41
CA LYS A 240 -15.79 15.06 4.78
C LYS A 240 -14.93 13.81 4.91
N ASN A 241 -15.39 12.67 4.39
CA ASN A 241 -14.64 11.42 4.42
C ASN A 241 -13.35 11.53 3.63
N ILE A 242 -13.39 12.17 2.45
CA ILE A 242 -12.20 12.41 1.64
C ILE A 242 -11.23 13.31 2.40
N ALA A 243 -11.66 14.47 2.87
CA ALA A 243 -10.80 15.40 3.60
C ALA A 243 -10.15 14.75 4.82
N PHE A 244 -10.92 14.01 5.63
CA PHE A 244 -10.39 13.30 6.80
C PHE A 244 -9.36 12.23 6.43
N TYR A 245 -9.58 11.49 5.34
CA TYR A 245 -8.60 10.53 4.84
C TYR A 245 -7.32 11.23 4.38
N LEU A 246 -7.45 12.36 3.68
CA LEU A 246 -6.33 13.16 3.18
C LEU A 246 -5.48 13.76 4.30
N THR A 247 -6.08 14.26 5.38
CA THR A 247 -5.32 14.81 6.53
C THR A 247 -4.56 13.72 7.28
N ARG A 248 -5.11 12.51 7.38
CA ARG A 248 -4.47 11.41 8.10
C ARG A 248 -3.38 10.71 7.29
N LEU A 249 -3.65 10.44 6.02
CA LEU A 249 -2.83 9.55 5.20
C LEU A 249 -2.07 10.28 4.09
N GLY A 250 -2.45 11.51 3.77
CA GLY A 250 -1.75 12.39 2.83
C GLY A 250 -0.44 12.94 3.38
N ARG A 251 0.40 13.47 2.50
CA ARG A 251 1.76 13.95 2.85
C ARG A 251 1.80 15.32 3.54
N TRP A 252 0.67 15.97 3.69
CA TRP A 252 0.59 17.28 4.35
C TRP A 252 0.93 17.13 5.83
N GLU A 253 1.65 18.12 6.35
CA GLU A 253 2.07 18.16 7.75
C GLU A 253 1.03 18.96 8.54
N GLU A 254 0.90 18.63 9.81
CA GLU A 254 0.15 19.43 10.77
C GLU A 254 0.93 20.73 11.03
N LYS A 255 0.33 21.87 10.66
CA LYS A 255 0.94 23.19 10.79
C LYS A 255 0.63 23.83 12.14
N GLU A 256 -0.59 23.61 12.60
CA GLU A 256 -1.11 24.22 13.82
C GLU A 256 -2.15 23.28 14.44
N ASP A 257 -1.96 22.99 15.72
CA ASP A 257 -2.97 22.45 16.60
C ASP A 257 -3.23 23.41 17.75
N ALA A 258 -4.50 23.77 17.93
CA ALA A 258 -4.88 24.75 18.93
C ALA A 258 -6.09 24.26 19.73
N ALA A 259 -5.95 24.30 21.05
CA ALA A 259 -7.07 24.31 21.96
C ALA A 259 -7.86 25.62 21.78
N VAL A 260 -9.14 25.50 21.45
CA VAL A 260 -10.04 26.64 21.37
C VAL A 260 -10.58 26.90 22.78
N ILE A 261 -10.09 27.97 23.40
CA ILE A 261 -10.50 28.41 24.73
C ILE A 261 -11.44 29.61 24.61
N GLU A 262 -12.68 29.46 25.06
CA GLU A 262 -13.66 30.53 25.15
C GLU A 262 -14.10 30.69 26.60
N GLU A 263 -14.11 31.93 27.11
CA GLU A 263 -14.44 32.23 28.51
C GLU A 263 -13.63 31.39 29.53
N GLY A 264 -12.38 31.06 29.18
CA GLY A 264 -11.49 30.24 30.00
C GLY A 264 -11.77 28.73 29.98
N LYS A 265 -12.74 28.27 29.19
CA LYS A 265 -13.10 26.85 29.04
C LYS A 265 -12.59 26.28 27.72
N LEU A 266 -12.18 25.01 27.75
CA LEU A 266 -11.85 24.27 26.53
C LEU A 266 -13.14 23.91 25.78
N VAL A 267 -13.46 24.64 24.72
CA VAL A 267 -14.68 24.45 23.92
C VAL A 267 -14.44 23.69 22.62
N GLY A 268 -13.19 23.61 22.17
CA GLY A 268 -12.86 22.86 20.97
C GLY A 268 -11.38 22.57 20.78
N LEU A 269 -11.08 21.75 19.78
CA LEU A 269 -9.74 21.45 19.29
C LEU A 269 -9.72 21.70 17.78
N ARG A 270 -8.70 22.41 17.30
CA ARG A 270 -8.51 22.73 15.88
C ARG A 270 -7.19 22.15 15.41
N PHE A 271 -7.22 21.45 14.29
CA PHE A 271 -6.04 20.91 13.62
C PHE A 271 -6.01 21.41 12.18
N ILE A 272 -4.89 21.99 11.75
CA ILE A 272 -4.68 22.54 10.41
C ILE A 272 -3.57 21.77 9.72
N PHE A 273 -3.87 21.26 8.53
CA PHE A 273 -2.97 20.47 7.70
C PHE A 273 -2.70 21.19 6.39
N GLY A 274 -1.44 21.26 5.99
CA GLY A 274 -1.05 21.89 4.74
C GLY A 274 0.27 21.34 4.19
N PRO A 275 0.64 21.71 2.96
CA PRO A 275 1.94 21.35 2.42
C PRO A 275 3.05 22.01 3.26
N ARG A 276 4.13 21.27 3.49
CA ARG A 276 5.37 21.80 4.07
C ARG A 276 5.95 22.93 3.21
N GLU A 277 5.99 22.70 1.91
CA GLU A 277 6.48 23.63 0.89
C GLU A 277 5.39 23.80 -0.18
N PRO A 278 4.57 24.86 -0.11
CA PRO A 278 3.54 25.12 -1.11
C PRO A 278 4.15 25.56 -2.44
N ALA A 279 3.62 25.04 -3.55
CA ALA A 279 3.91 25.56 -4.89
C ALA A 279 3.26 26.94 -5.06
N GLU A 280 4.02 27.95 -5.52
CA GLU A 280 3.54 29.33 -5.65
C GLU A 280 2.79 29.59 -6.97
N ASP A 281 2.97 28.73 -7.97
CA ASP A 281 2.47 28.88 -9.34
C ASP A 281 1.08 28.30 -9.58
N GLN A 282 0.46 27.72 -8.55
CA GLN A 282 -0.86 27.09 -8.63
C GLN A 282 -1.65 27.16 -7.31
N GLU A 283 -2.97 27.22 -7.42
CA GLU A 283 -3.87 27.36 -6.25
C GLU A 283 -4.04 26.04 -5.47
N PHE A 284 -3.93 24.89 -6.13
CA PHE A 284 -4.04 23.58 -5.50
C PHE A 284 -2.68 23.02 -5.11
N GLN A 285 -2.65 22.12 -4.14
CA GLN A 285 -1.44 21.49 -3.66
C GLN A 285 -1.58 19.97 -3.66
N ILE A 286 -0.56 19.27 -4.14
CA ILE A 286 -0.58 17.80 -4.17
C ILE A 286 -0.52 17.26 -2.75
N VAL A 287 -1.48 16.40 -2.41
CA VAL A 287 -1.58 15.70 -1.12
C VAL A 287 -0.85 14.35 -1.19
N GLY A 288 -0.85 13.68 -2.35
CA GLY A 288 -0.14 12.41 -2.54
C GLY A 288 -0.82 11.51 -3.57
N THR A 289 -0.29 10.30 -3.78
CA THR A 289 -0.98 9.26 -4.57
C THR A 289 -1.83 8.38 -3.69
N LEU A 290 -2.90 7.79 -4.24
CA LEU A 290 -3.74 6.84 -3.51
C LEU A 290 -2.94 5.61 -3.06
N SER A 291 -2.06 5.09 -3.92
CA SER A 291 -1.19 3.97 -3.58
C SER A 291 -0.27 4.26 -2.37
N ALA A 292 0.27 5.48 -2.27
CA ALA A 292 1.09 5.91 -1.14
C ALA A 292 0.28 6.03 0.15
N MET A 293 -0.95 6.57 0.08
CA MET A 293 -1.85 6.70 1.24
C MET A 293 -2.28 5.34 1.78
N VAL A 294 -2.64 4.40 0.89
CA VAL A 294 -2.94 3.02 1.27
C VAL A 294 -1.72 2.36 1.92
N SER A 295 -0.53 2.59 1.37
CA SER A 295 0.72 2.05 1.93
C SER A 295 1.01 2.59 3.32
N ARG A 296 0.74 3.88 3.57
CA ARG A 296 0.86 4.50 4.90
C ARG A 296 -0.16 3.93 5.89
N ALA A 297 -1.42 3.79 5.48
CA ALA A 297 -2.45 3.18 6.32
C ALA A 297 -2.11 1.75 6.72
N TYR A 298 -1.57 0.97 5.78
CA TYR A 298 -1.09 -0.38 6.06
C TYR A 298 0.13 -0.39 7.00
N GLN A 299 1.04 0.58 6.86
CA GLN A 299 2.19 0.75 7.77
C GLN A 299 1.78 1.01 9.21
N GLU A 300 0.80 1.89 9.46
CA GLU A 300 0.27 2.15 10.81
C GLU A 300 -0.23 0.87 11.53
N MET A 301 -0.69 -0.13 10.77
CA MET A 301 -1.24 -1.38 11.33
C MET A 301 -0.22 -2.51 11.45
N THR A 302 0.93 -2.41 10.78
CA THR A 302 1.90 -3.52 10.66
C THR A 302 3.27 -3.20 11.24
N MET A 303 3.51 -1.95 11.65
CA MET A 303 4.75 -1.50 12.25
C MET A 303 4.51 -0.84 13.62
N ARG A 304 5.42 -1.06 14.58
CA ARG A 304 5.51 -0.30 15.84
C ARG A 304 6.96 0.09 16.07
N GLU A 305 7.23 1.37 16.32
CA GLU A 305 8.58 1.87 16.63
C GLU A 305 9.67 1.42 15.64
N SER A 306 9.30 1.25 14.36
CA SER A 306 10.11 0.73 13.24
C SER A 306 10.23 -0.80 13.12
N ASP A 307 9.73 -1.56 14.09
CA ASP A 307 9.71 -3.01 14.05
C ASP A 307 8.46 -3.55 13.34
N VAL A 308 8.66 -4.59 12.52
CA VAL A 308 7.56 -5.32 11.88
C VAL A 308 6.85 -6.17 12.92
N VAL A 309 5.62 -5.79 13.28
CA VAL A 309 4.79 -6.56 14.23
C VAL A 309 3.85 -7.53 13.53
N SER A 310 3.60 -7.33 12.23
CA SER A 310 2.82 -8.26 11.41
C SER A 310 3.23 -8.18 9.93
N ILE A 311 3.20 -9.33 9.25
CA ILE A 311 3.46 -9.42 7.81
C ILE A 311 2.22 -8.96 7.01
N ASP A 312 1.02 -9.23 7.54
CA ASP A 312 -0.27 -8.95 6.91
C ASP A 312 -1.27 -8.35 7.92
N VAL A 313 -2.33 -7.70 7.44
CA VAL A 313 -3.40 -7.19 8.29
C VAL A 313 -4.59 -8.16 8.33
N LYS A 314 -5.31 -8.17 9.45
CA LYS A 314 -6.56 -8.93 9.60
C LYS A 314 -7.70 -8.36 8.74
N HIS A 315 -7.59 -7.09 8.35
CA HIS A 315 -8.64 -6.35 7.67
C HIS A 315 -8.59 -6.55 6.15
N ASP A 316 -9.75 -6.41 5.51
CA ASP A 316 -9.86 -6.45 4.05
C ASP A 316 -9.30 -5.16 3.41
N PRO A 317 -8.82 -5.20 2.15
CA PRO A 317 -8.31 -4.01 1.44
C PRO A 317 -9.27 -2.81 1.45
N ASP A 318 -10.58 -3.05 1.52
CA ASP A 318 -11.61 -2.00 1.57
C ASP A 318 -11.43 -1.03 2.73
N ILE A 319 -10.84 -1.45 3.85
CA ILE A 319 -10.60 -0.56 5.00
C ILE A 319 -9.63 0.57 4.66
N PHE A 320 -8.74 0.34 3.70
CA PHE A 320 -7.75 1.31 3.26
C PHE A 320 -8.22 2.13 2.06
N SER A 321 -9.32 1.73 1.42
CA SER A 321 -9.78 2.37 0.19
C SER A 321 -10.32 3.77 0.47
N LEU A 322 -9.87 4.74 -0.32
CA LEU A 322 -10.52 6.04 -0.41
C LEU A 322 -11.54 5.97 -1.56
N SER A 323 -12.81 5.83 -1.22
CA SER A 323 -13.89 5.87 -2.21
C SER A 323 -14.18 7.30 -2.63
N ILE A 324 -13.64 7.70 -3.78
CA ILE A 324 -13.96 8.97 -4.44
C ILE A 324 -14.99 8.67 -5.52
N PRO A 325 -16.25 9.17 -5.41
CA PRO A 325 -17.27 8.95 -6.42
C PRO A 325 -16.81 9.37 -7.81
N GLU A 326 -17.20 8.61 -8.84
CA GLU A 326 -16.94 9.00 -10.22
C GLU A 326 -17.64 10.34 -10.53
N GLY A 327 -16.89 11.28 -11.09
CA GLY A 327 -17.41 12.63 -11.36
C GLY A 327 -17.73 13.45 -10.10
N TYR A 328 -17.13 13.13 -8.94
CA TYR A 328 -17.32 13.87 -7.70
C TYR A 328 -17.23 15.40 -7.90
N ARG A 329 -18.29 16.11 -7.47
CA ARG A 329 -18.44 17.57 -7.47
C ARG A 329 -19.08 18.03 -6.15
N GLY A 330 -18.47 17.65 -5.04
CA GLY A 330 -18.92 18.04 -3.70
C GLY A 330 -18.33 19.38 -3.24
N SER A 331 -18.47 19.66 -1.95
CA SER A 331 -18.01 20.90 -1.30
C SER A 331 -16.51 20.95 -1.05
N LEU A 332 -15.80 19.80 -1.14
CA LEU A 332 -14.34 19.74 -1.19
C LEU A 332 -13.86 19.90 -2.64
N PRO A 333 -13.12 20.97 -2.99
CA PRO A 333 -12.44 21.06 -4.28
C PRO A 333 -11.40 19.95 -4.43
N LEU A 334 -11.42 19.20 -5.53
CA LEU A 334 -10.57 18.04 -5.68
C LEU A 334 -10.05 17.92 -7.10
N TRP A 335 -8.73 17.83 -7.23
CA TRP A 335 -8.04 17.50 -8.47
C TRP A 335 -7.53 16.06 -8.38
N GLN A 336 -7.73 15.33 -9.47
CA GLN A 336 -7.35 13.93 -9.59
C GLN A 336 -6.56 13.76 -10.88
N PHE A 337 -5.26 13.57 -10.76
CA PHE A 337 -4.39 13.37 -11.90
C PHE A 337 -4.19 11.88 -12.14
N ILE A 338 -4.42 11.45 -13.37
CA ILE A 338 -4.19 10.08 -13.82
C ILE A 338 -2.90 10.12 -14.63
N LEU A 339 -1.83 9.52 -14.10
CA LEU A 339 -0.57 9.42 -14.81
C LEU A 339 -0.74 8.54 -16.05
N GLN A 340 -0.26 9.04 -17.19
CA GLN A 340 -0.13 8.26 -18.42
C GLN A 340 1.34 7.92 -18.63
N PRO A 341 1.67 6.66 -18.96
CA PRO A 341 3.04 6.25 -19.18
C PRO A 341 3.63 6.96 -20.41
N ASN A 342 4.87 7.43 -20.28
CA ASN A 342 5.68 7.98 -21.36
C ASN A 342 6.91 7.09 -21.57
N TYR A 343 6.83 6.18 -22.55
CA TYR A 343 7.93 5.31 -22.92
C TYR A 343 9.00 5.99 -23.77
N ASP A 344 8.67 7.14 -24.37
CA ASP A 344 9.58 7.93 -25.22
C ASP A 344 10.52 8.81 -24.39
N LEU A 345 10.28 8.96 -23.08
CA LEU A 345 11.16 9.72 -22.20
C LEU A 345 12.54 9.06 -22.16
N GLN A 346 13.47 9.63 -22.92
CA GLN A 346 14.89 9.44 -22.73
C GLN A 346 15.32 10.42 -21.63
N ALA A 347 15.46 9.97 -20.38
CA ALA A 347 16.12 10.81 -19.38
C ALA A 347 17.56 11.03 -19.88
N GLY A 348 17.85 12.27 -20.26
CA GLY A 348 19.19 12.68 -20.63
C GLY A 348 20.06 12.80 -19.37
N MET A 349 21.10 11.98 -19.34
CA MET A 349 22.36 12.07 -18.57
C MET A 349 22.28 12.17 -17.04
#